data_AF-A0A1M5R0U3-F1
#
_entry.id   AF-A0A1M5R0U3-F1
#
_cell.length_a   1.000
_cell.length_b   1.000
_cell.length_c   1.000
_cell.angle_alpha   90.00
_cell.angle_beta   90.00
_cell.angle_gamma   90.00
#
_symmetry.space_group_name_H-M   'P 1'
#
loop_
_entity.id
_entity.type
_entity.pdbx_description
1 polymer ?
#
loop_
_entity_poly.entity_id
_entity_poly.type
_entity_poly.pdbx_seq_one_letter_code
_entity_poly.pdbx_strand_id
1 'polypeptide(L)'
;MKNQSYEPTYGFFSQWMKYIDGRKKIFELTIPGTHDSGTYPASDINYLAKCQTMDLPTQLNSGIRFLDIRLKRGIQANTDHVLWVYHGFADMDISFSGRVLGDCQAFLTANKTETIIMSVRNENDPSDEEQKEKFYEDFVLSINEHPAALFYTGTKIPRLDAVRGKIVLLRRFGLGKQNQIGIDLYDNWPPDTQKEFNNYGTPFYVQDAFKNWGCSEERQPKNKFINWILPTLKLAAGEQYKESLFINFTSGTGNIFAQGVFPKALSNGYIDWVYFEGINKMLLNHIKNEQNNRYGIIPMDFPEFPNDTDVIKKLVTLNTFMPCYRPDLNGNKFTNKFTGMVYLVLDGILRYIPNPTVAIRLFGEQWGDGVRNELDLVTITTGSSLPLDTRIVRFGEMPELYLCFTELNATRSIIRPILNATIIKAYSFYGSVLTLPANSEHNYDRHAPLQSPDAILKRPDLNGKRIHDANTGMVYLIIDGVLRYIPNPETANSIFGSNWGVDGDIFPNVIEKSTPLPQDARIIKFRSGPKLYLSFKEPGESKTTIRHIPNMRVLGEYGLHGKIHTSDREINEFSEKLPLPPASSLDPQ
;
A
#
# COMPACT_ATOMS: atom_id res chain seq x y z
N MET A 1 26.99 25.93 6.09
CA MET A 1 27.46 24.97 5.08
C MET A 1 26.44 23.83 5.00
N LYS A 2 25.86 23.64 3.81
CA LYS A 2 24.95 22.58 3.33
C LYS A 2 23.99 21.94 4.37
N ASN A 3 22.76 22.48 4.39
CA ASN A 3 21.56 21.72 4.75
C ASN A 3 21.48 20.49 3.83
N GLN A 4 21.73 19.30 4.36
CA GLN A 4 21.20 18.08 3.76
C GLN A 4 19.69 18.11 3.97
N SER A 5 18.96 18.33 2.88
CA SER A 5 17.51 18.12 2.82
C SER A 5 17.23 16.66 3.17
N TYR A 6 16.67 16.44 4.36
CA TYR A 6 16.03 15.17 4.69
C TYR A 6 14.75 15.08 3.84
N GLU A 7 14.77 14.20 2.84
CA GLU A 7 13.60 13.78 2.07
C GLU A 7 12.56 13.20 3.05
N PRO A 8 11.35 13.80 3.19
CA PRO A 8 10.37 13.30 4.13
C PRO A 8 9.75 11.99 3.64
N THR A 9 9.13 11.27 4.56
CA THR A 9 8.33 10.02 4.43
C THR A 9 7.19 10.00 3.39
N TYR A 10 7.21 10.85 2.36
CA TYR A 10 6.19 10.98 1.30
C TYR A 10 5.98 9.73 0.43
N GLY A 11 6.91 8.77 0.41
CA GLY A 11 6.83 7.59 -0.47
C GLY A 11 5.91 6.46 0.00
N PHE A 12 5.74 6.22 1.31
CA PHE A 12 4.98 5.06 1.77
C PHE A 12 3.47 5.22 1.54
N PHE A 13 2.88 6.32 2.01
CA PHE A 13 1.43 6.52 1.91
C PHE A 13 0.94 6.81 0.49
N SER A 14 1.79 7.35 -0.37
CA SER A 14 1.49 7.46 -1.80
C SER A 14 1.54 6.11 -2.52
N GLN A 15 2.13 5.06 -1.92
CA GLN A 15 2.31 3.73 -2.53
C GLN A 15 2.02 2.56 -1.56
N TRP A 16 1.08 2.71 -0.62
CA TRP A 16 0.92 1.74 0.47
C TRP A 16 0.39 0.39 -0.02
N MET A 17 -0.44 0.36 -1.06
CA MET A 17 -0.98 -0.89 -1.60
C MET A 17 0.10 -1.77 -2.26
N LYS A 18 1.25 -1.19 -2.66
CA LYS A 18 2.46 -1.93 -3.09
C LYS A 18 2.85 -3.06 -2.15
N TYR A 19 2.69 -2.82 -0.84
CA TYR A 19 3.12 -3.73 0.20
C TYR A 19 2.02 -4.69 0.65
N ILE A 20 0.86 -4.74 -0.04
CA ILE A 20 -0.22 -5.67 0.27
C ILE A 20 -0.16 -6.85 -0.68
N ASP A 21 -0.42 -8.05 -0.14
CA ASP A 21 -0.61 -9.27 -0.94
C ASP A 21 -1.70 -9.05 -1.99
N GLY A 22 -1.29 -9.05 -3.25
CA GLY A 22 -2.14 -8.81 -4.40
C GLY A 22 -3.28 -9.80 -4.60
N ARG A 23 -3.23 -10.95 -3.90
CA ARG A 23 -4.32 -11.94 -3.87
C ARG A 23 -5.53 -11.46 -3.08
N LYS A 24 -5.36 -10.55 -2.12
CA LYS A 24 -6.49 -9.98 -1.39
C LYS A 24 -7.44 -9.29 -2.37
N LYS A 25 -8.73 -9.51 -2.20
CA LYS A 25 -9.78 -8.73 -2.85
C LYS A 25 -9.90 -7.38 -2.15
N ILE A 26 -10.34 -6.37 -2.88
CA ILE A 26 -10.43 -5.00 -2.36
C ILE A 26 -11.31 -4.86 -1.10
N PHE A 27 -12.32 -5.72 -0.95
CA PHE A 27 -13.19 -5.78 0.24
C PHE A 27 -12.54 -6.34 1.53
N GLU A 28 -11.33 -6.90 1.44
CA GLU A 28 -10.56 -7.41 2.60
C GLU A 28 -9.70 -6.31 3.23
N LEU A 29 -9.66 -5.13 2.61
CA LEU A 29 -8.82 -4.01 3.01
C LEU A 29 -9.61 -3.02 3.85
N THR A 30 -8.88 -2.30 4.69
CA THR A 30 -9.34 -1.04 5.28
C THR A 30 -8.87 0.09 4.37
N ILE A 31 -9.81 0.79 3.72
CA ILE A 31 -9.52 1.76 2.68
C ILE A 31 -9.99 3.15 3.15
N PRO A 32 -9.07 4.09 3.41
CA PRO A 32 -9.42 5.48 3.64
C PRO A 32 -10.06 6.08 2.38
N GLY A 33 -11.16 6.79 2.58
CA GLY A 33 -11.90 7.46 1.52
C GLY A 33 -12.25 8.90 1.87
N THR A 34 -12.62 9.67 0.86
CA THR A 34 -13.19 11.01 1.03
C THR A 34 -14.63 11.03 0.52
N HIS A 35 -15.50 11.67 1.30
CA HIS A 35 -16.88 11.98 0.90
C HIS A 35 -16.88 13.27 0.06
N ASP A 36 -17.68 13.29 -1.01
CA ASP A 36 -17.77 14.43 -1.94
C ASP A 36 -16.38 14.99 -2.31
N SER A 37 -15.51 14.08 -2.79
CA SER A 37 -14.06 14.27 -2.90
C SER A 37 -13.66 15.50 -3.73
N GLY A 38 -14.50 15.87 -4.71
CA GLY A 38 -14.25 16.99 -5.61
C GLY A 38 -14.76 18.35 -5.12
N THR A 39 -15.19 18.49 -3.87
CA THR A 39 -15.73 19.76 -3.33
C THR A 39 -14.68 20.73 -2.80
N TYR A 40 -13.39 20.41 -2.94
CA TYR A 40 -12.29 21.26 -2.47
C TYR A 40 -12.25 22.69 -3.06
N PRO A 41 -12.74 22.99 -4.28
CA PRO A 41 -12.82 24.37 -4.77
C PRO A 41 -13.91 25.20 -4.12
N ALA A 42 -14.89 24.58 -3.43
CA ALA A 42 -15.97 25.31 -2.80
C ALA A 42 -15.39 26.39 -1.87
N SER A 43 -15.91 27.61 -1.99
CA SER A 43 -15.48 28.72 -1.14
C SER A 43 -15.84 28.42 0.32
N ASP A 44 -15.06 28.96 1.25
CA ASP A 44 -15.38 28.82 2.68
C ASP A 44 -16.67 29.57 3.05
N ILE A 45 -17.17 30.46 2.18
CA ILE A 45 -18.49 31.11 2.30
C ILE A 45 -19.62 30.13 1.93
N ASN A 46 -19.39 29.22 0.99
CA ASN A 46 -20.28 28.10 0.64
C ASN A 46 -19.96 26.85 1.47
N TYR A 47 -19.69 27.01 2.77
CA TYR A 47 -19.26 25.94 3.68
C TYR A 47 -20.22 24.74 3.75
N LEU A 48 -21.48 24.90 3.32
CA LEU A 48 -22.48 23.82 3.25
C LEU A 48 -22.17 22.79 2.17
N ALA A 49 -21.45 23.19 1.12
CA ALA A 49 -21.12 22.35 -0.03
C ALA A 49 -19.65 21.88 -0.02
N LYS A 50 -18.86 22.29 0.99
CA LYS A 50 -17.44 21.94 1.10
C LYS A 50 -17.27 20.76 2.05
N CYS A 51 -16.74 19.66 1.54
CA CYS A 51 -16.44 18.45 2.30
C CYS A 51 -14.94 18.17 2.40
N GLN A 52 -14.11 18.81 1.55
CA GLN A 52 -12.66 18.63 1.52
C GLN A 52 -11.93 19.97 1.44
N THR A 53 -10.71 20.05 1.98
CA THR A 53 -9.77 21.15 1.63
C THR A 53 -8.60 20.67 0.78
N MET A 54 -8.25 19.38 0.87
CA MET A 54 -7.25 18.75 0.02
C MET A 54 -7.79 18.58 -1.41
N ASP A 55 -7.01 18.97 -2.42
CA ASP A 55 -7.30 18.61 -3.81
C ASP A 55 -7.09 17.10 -4.07
N LEU A 56 -7.53 16.58 -5.22
CA LEU A 56 -7.45 15.15 -5.51
C LEU A 56 -6.00 14.61 -5.45
N PRO A 57 -4.97 15.27 -6.02
CA PRO A 57 -3.58 14.82 -5.86
C PRO A 57 -3.15 14.76 -4.39
N THR A 58 -3.50 15.74 -3.56
CA THR A 58 -3.16 15.75 -2.14
C THR A 58 -3.88 14.63 -1.39
N GLN A 59 -5.18 14.41 -1.66
CA GLN A 59 -5.94 13.29 -1.10
C GLN A 59 -5.25 11.95 -1.42
N LEU A 60 -4.93 11.68 -2.69
CA LEU A 60 -4.30 10.44 -3.13
C LEU A 60 -2.90 10.25 -2.51
N ASN A 61 -2.07 11.29 -2.49
CA ASN A 61 -0.73 11.22 -1.89
C ASN A 61 -0.77 11.04 -0.36
N SER A 62 -1.85 11.45 0.31
CA SER A 62 -2.03 11.24 1.76
C SER A 62 -2.37 9.79 2.14
N GLY A 63 -2.80 8.96 1.17
CA GLY A 63 -3.18 7.56 1.38
C GLY A 63 -4.64 7.24 1.05
N ILE A 64 -5.45 8.23 0.67
CA ILE A 64 -6.84 8.02 0.21
C ILE A 64 -6.83 7.14 -1.05
N ARG A 65 -7.68 6.12 -1.09
CA ARG A 65 -7.88 5.26 -2.27
C ARG A 65 -9.35 5.06 -2.63
N PHE A 66 -10.27 5.70 -1.90
CA PHE A 66 -11.67 5.78 -2.28
C PHE A 66 -12.09 7.23 -2.51
N LEU A 67 -12.68 7.52 -3.67
CA LEU A 67 -13.20 8.84 -4.02
C LEU A 67 -14.71 8.75 -4.27
N ASP A 68 -15.51 9.56 -3.58
CA ASP A 68 -16.93 9.78 -3.90
C ASP A 68 -17.06 10.98 -4.84
N ILE A 69 -17.28 10.70 -6.13
CA ILE A 69 -17.37 11.68 -7.21
C ILE A 69 -18.83 11.79 -7.64
N ARG A 70 -19.41 12.97 -7.42
CA ARG A 70 -20.80 13.26 -7.79
C ARG A 70 -20.83 14.18 -9.00
N LEU A 71 -21.51 13.72 -10.04
CA LEU A 71 -21.47 14.32 -11.35
C LEU A 71 -22.84 14.76 -11.80
N LYS A 72 -22.86 15.82 -12.60
CA LYS A 72 -24.05 16.28 -13.29
C LYS A 72 -23.71 16.63 -14.73
N ARG A 73 -24.66 16.38 -15.63
CA ARG A 73 -24.60 16.89 -17.01
C ARG A 73 -24.60 18.42 -16.98
N GLY A 74 -23.61 19.05 -17.60
CA GLY A 74 -23.57 20.50 -17.74
C GLY A 74 -24.78 21.04 -18.51
N ILE A 75 -25.02 22.34 -18.43
CA ILE A 75 -26.13 23.00 -19.18
C ILE A 75 -25.99 22.76 -20.69
N GLN A 76 -24.76 22.62 -21.19
CA GLN A 76 -24.42 22.39 -22.59
C GLN A 76 -24.14 20.90 -22.92
N ALA A 77 -24.43 19.97 -22.01
CA ALA A 77 -24.12 18.55 -22.19
C ALA A 77 -24.83 17.87 -23.38
N ASN A 78 -25.91 18.46 -23.92
CA ASN A 78 -26.51 17.97 -25.16
C ASN A 78 -25.67 18.29 -26.42
N THR A 79 -24.63 19.12 -26.29
CA THR A 79 -23.71 19.49 -27.36
C THR A 79 -22.25 19.13 -27.07
N ASP A 80 -21.80 19.30 -25.82
CA ASP A 80 -20.40 19.07 -25.43
C ASP A 80 -20.17 17.74 -24.69
N HIS A 81 -21.24 17.06 -24.26
CA HIS A 81 -21.20 15.82 -23.50
C HIS A 81 -20.38 15.88 -22.20
N VAL A 82 -20.20 17.07 -21.61
CA VAL A 82 -19.35 17.25 -20.44
C VAL A 82 -20.11 16.97 -19.13
N LEU A 83 -19.50 16.11 -18.31
CA LEU A 83 -19.87 15.90 -16.91
C LEU A 83 -19.02 16.79 -15.99
N TRP A 84 -19.69 17.46 -15.07
CA TRP A 84 -19.08 18.36 -14.08
C TRP A 84 -19.29 17.83 -12.67
N VAL A 85 -18.35 18.10 -11.77
CA VAL A 85 -18.48 17.77 -10.34
C VAL A 85 -19.47 18.72 -9.66
N TYR A 86 -20.43 18.15 -8.95
CA TYR A 86 -21.48 18.89 -8.26
C TYR A 86 -21.64 18.45 -6.81
N HIS A 87 -22.14 19.36 -5.97
CA HIS A 87 -22.70 19.06 -4.65
C HIS A 87 -24.08 19.69 -4.54
N GLY A 88 -25.14 18.89 -4.70
CA GLY A 88 -26.51 19.36 -4.87
C GLY A 88 -26.64 20.27 -6.08
N PHE A 89 -26.92 21.55 -5.84
CA PHE A 89 -27.05 22.57 -6.89
C PHE A 89 -25.74 23.31 -7.20
N ALA A 90 -24.68 23.12 -6.39
CA ALA A 90 -23.44 23.84 -6.53
C ALA A 90 -22.49 23.13 -7.52
N ASP A 91 -22.08 23.85 -8.56
CA ASP A 91 -21.04 23.45 -9.50
C ASP A 91 -19.66 23.73 -8.89
N MET A 92 -18.76 22.74 -8.92
CA MET A 92 -17.40 22.88 -8.40
C MET A 92 -16.41 23.41 -9.46
N ASP A 93 -16.87 23.67 -10.69
CA ASP A 93 -16.04 24.10 -11.82
C ASP A 93 -14.88 23.13 -12.10
N ILE A 94 -15.18 21.83 -11.93
CA ILE A 94 -14.27 20.71 -12.19
C ILE A 94 -14.93 19.78 -13.19
N SER A 95 -14.32 19.63 -14.36
CA SER A 95 -14.74 18.62 -15.34
C SER A 95 -14.30 17.22 -14.91
N PHE A 96 -15.16 16.23 -15.14
CA PHE A 96 -14.88 14.84 -14.81
C PHE A 96 -13.71 14.29 -15.63
N SER A 97 -13.80 14.36 -16.95
CA SER A 97 -12.74 13.87 -17.85
C SER A 97 -11.43 14.64 -17.64
N GLY A 98 -11.45 15.96 -17.86
CA GLY A 98 -10.22 16.76 -17.84
C GLY A 98 -9.49 16.77 -16.50
N ARG A 99 -10.19 17.04 -15.39
CA ARG A 99 -9.54 17.24 -14.09
C ARG A 99 -9.58 16.00 -13.20
N VAL A 100 -10.75 15.39 -12.98
CA VAL A 100 -10.84 14.23 -12.07
C VAL A 100 -10.08 13.04 -12.62
N LEU A 101 -10.36 12.62 -13.86
CA LEU A 101 -9.68 11.48 -14.47
C LEU A 101 -8.22 11.81 -14.81
N GLY A 102 -7.92 13.05 -15.22
CA GLY A 102 -6.54 13.53 -15.40
C GLY A 102 -5.67 13.36 -14.15
N ASP A 103 -6.13 13.85 -13.00
CA ASP A 103 -5.41 13.75 -11.72
C ASP A 103 -5.26 12.27 -11.28
N CYS A 104 -6.33 11.47 -11.42
CA CYS A 104 -6.29 10.04 -11.09
C CYS A 104 -5.32 9.25 -11.98
N GLN A 105 -5.32 9.52 -13.30
CA GLN A 105 -4.41 8.89 -14.25
C GLN A 105 -2.96 9.26 -13.96
N ALA A 106 -2.68 10.55 -13.68
CA ALA A 106 -1.34 11.00 -13.33
C ALA A 106 -0.83 10.26 -12.08
N PHE A 107 -1.67 10.17 -11.05
CA PHE A 107 -1.35 9.43 -9.83
C PHE A 107 -1.07 7.94 -10.08
N LEU A 108 -1.95 7.25 -10.82
CA LEU A 108 -1.78 5.81 -11.11
C LEU A 108 -0.60 5.53 -12.03
N THR A 109 -0.23 6.48 -12.90
CA THR A 109 0.96 6.38 -13.76
C THR A 109 2.24 6.45 -12.92
N ALA A 110 2.27 7.36 -11.94
CA ALA A 110 3.38 7.48 -10.98
C ALA A 110 3.42 6.33 -9.98
N ASN A 111 2.27 5.78 -9.60
CA ASN A 111 2.10 4.78 -8.54
C ASN A 111 1.37 3.53 -9.08
N LYS A 112 2.00 2.83 -10.04
CA LYS A 112 1.39 1.70 -10.78
C LYS A 112 0.92 0.53 -9.91
N THR A 113 1.39 0.44 -8.67
CA THR A 113 1.01 -0.59 -7.71
C THR A 113 -0.29 -0.28 -6.98
N GLU A 114 -0.79 0.96 -7.08
CA GLU A 114 -2.00 1.40 -6.40
C GLU A 114 -3.24 1.16 -7.27
N THR A 115 -4.42 1.20 -6.66
CA THR A 115 -5.70 1.26 -7.37
C THR A 115 -6.58 2.31 -6.72
N ILE A 116 -7.38 3.01 -7.50
CA ILE A 116 -8.36 3.97 -6.99
C ILE A 116 -9.73 3.31 -7.08
N ILE A 117 -10.51 3.34 -6.00
CA ILE A 117 -11.93 2.99 -6.03
C ILE A 117 -12.71 4.29 -6.19
N MET A 118 -13.46 4.42 -7.28
CA MET A 118 -14.22 5.62 -7.58
C MET A 118 -15.71 5.29 -7.53
N SER A 119 -16.39 5.82 -6.52
CA SER A 119 -17.84 5.89 -6.46
C SER A 119 -18.29 7.02 -7.37
N VAL A 120 -19.11 6.70 -8.38
CA VAL A 120 -19.67 7.70 -9.30
C VAL A 120 -21.17 7.76 -9.11
N ARG A 121 -21.70 8.94 -8.78
CA ARG A 121 -23.14 9.21 -8.65
C ARG A 121 -23.58 10.25 -9.68
N ASN A 122 -24.77 10.06 -10.24
CA ASN A 122 -25.47 11.12 -10.96
C ASN A 122 -26.22 11.98 -9.93
N GLU A 123 -25.78 13.22 -9.74
CA GLU A 123 -26.31 14.13 -8.70
C GLU A 123 -27.76 14.55 -8.97
N ASN A 124 -28.21 14.50 -10.23
CA ASN A 124 -29.62 14.73 -10.56
C ASN A 124 -30.52 13.53 -10.24
N ASP A 125 -29.95 12.31 -10.22
CA ASP A 125 -30.64 11.03 -10.05
C ASP A 125 -32.06 10.97 -10.69
N PRO A 126 -32.15 11.13 -12.03
CA PRO A 126 -33.44 11.20 -12.70
C PRO A 126 -34.17 9.85 -12.63
N SER A 127 -35.49 9.88 -12.45
CA SER A 127 -36.33 8.68 -12.58
C SER A 127 -36.51 8.24 -14.04
N ASP A 128 -36.39 9.17 -14.98
CA ASP A 128 -36.56 8.97 -16.42
C ASP A 128 -35.40 8.17 -17.05
N GLU A 129 -35.75 7.12 -17.82
CA GLU A 129 -34.77 6.22 -18.44
C GLU A 129 -33.92 6.91 -19.50
N GLU A 130 -34.48 7.83 -20.31
CA GLU A 130 -33.72 8.55 -21.34
C GLU A 130 -32.66 9.46 -20.71
N GLN A 131 -32.98 10.12 -19.59
CA GLN A 131 -32.01 10.95 -18.86
C GLN A 131 -30.91 10.11 -18.19
N LYS A 132 -31.23 8.89 -17.73
CA LYS A 132 -30.23 7.93 -17.25
C LYS A 132 -29.29 7.51 -18.39
N GLU A 133 -29.84 7.19 -19.56
CA GLU A 133 -29.08 6.82 -20.76
C GLU A 133 -28.13 7.95 -21.18
N LYS A 134 -28.61 9.20 -21.25
CA LYS A 134 -27.76 10.35 -21.60
C LYS A 134 -26.60 10.55 -20.62
N PHE A 135 -26.84 10.43 -19.31
CA PHE A 135 -25.76 10.51 -18.34
C PHE A 135 -24.75 9.37 -18.52
N TYR A 136 -25.23 8.14 -18.77
CA TYR A 136 -24.38 6.99 -19.03
C TYR A 136 -23.52 7.20 -20.30
N GLU A 137 -24.11 7.69 -21.38
CA GLU A 137 -23.41 7.97 -22.64
C GLU A 137 -22.30 9.01 -22.42
N ASP A 138 -22.61 10.12 -21.76
CA ASP A 138 -21.63 11.17 -21.42
C ASP A 138 -20.52 10.64 -20.49
N PHE A 139 -20.86 9.73 -19.57
CA PHE A 139 -19.88 9.04 -18.72
C PHE A 139 -18.96 8.13 -19.54
N VAL A 140 -19.51 7.33 -20.45
CA VAL A 140 -18.74 6.43 -21.32
C VAL A 140 -17.83 7.24 -22.25
N LEU A 141 -18.30 8.36 -22.80
CA LEU A 141 -17.48 9.27 -23.59
C LEU A 141 -16.32 9.81 -22.75
N SER A 142 -16.59 10.31 -21.54
CA SER A 142 -15.57 10.82 -20.62
C SER A 142 -14.47 9.79 -20.32
N ILE A 143 -14.82 8.53 -20.02
CA ILE A 143 -13.79 7.51 -19.73
C ILE A 143 -13.02 7.06 -20.98
N ASN A 144 -13.61 7.17 -22.18
CA ASN A 144 -12.98 6.79 -23.45
C ASN A 144 -12.00 7.85 -23.98
N GLU A 145 -12.03 9.07 -23.45
CA GLU A 145 -10.99 10.09 -23.69
C GLU A 145 -9.65 9.74 -23.02
N HIS A 146 -9.67 8.79 -22.09
CA HIS A 146 -8.49 8.28 -21.39
C HIS A 146 -8.10 6.87 -21.89
N PRO A 147 -6.90 6.36 -21.55
CA PRO A 147 -6.49 5.02 -21.96
C PRO A 147 -7.52 3.96 -21.56
N ALA A 148 -7.92 3.09 -22.49
CA ALA A 148 -8.96 2.07 -22.26
C ALA A 148 -8.69 1.15 -21.05
N ALA A 149 -7.43 0.99 -20.66
CA ALA A 149 -7.03 0.20 -19.50
C ALA A 149 -7.14 0.93 -18.14
N LEU A 150 -7.45 2.24 -18.14
CA LEU A 150 -7.52 3.06 -16.92
C LEU A 150 -8.66 2.60 -16.01
N PHE A 151 -9.79 2.14 -16.55
CA PHE A 151 -10.92 1.68 -15.76
C PHE A 151 -11.00 0.15 -15.70
N TYR A 152 -11.35 -0.34 -14.51
CA TYR A 152 -11.99 -1.63 -14.33
C TYR A 152 -13.51 -1.41 -14.26
N THR A 153 -14.20 -1.81 -15.33
CA THR A 153 -15.66 -1.74 -15.47
C THR A 153 -16.34 -3.10 -15.26
N GLY A 154 -15.62 -4.09 -14.73
CA GLY A 154 -16.20 -5.40 -14.43
C GLY A 154 -17.19 -5.33 -13.27
N THR A 155 -18.12 -6.28 -13.23
CA THR A 155 -19.26 -6.29 -12.30
C THR A 155 -19.01 -7.09 -11.02
N LYS A 156 -17.78 -7.56 -10.78
CA LYS A 156 -17.40 -8.38 -9.63
C LYS A 156 -16.30 -7.70 -8.82
N ILE A 157 -16.24 -8.00 -7.53
CA ILE A 157 -15.15 -7.52 -6.66
C ILE A 157 -13.81 -8.11 -7.13
N PRO A 158 -12.85 -7.30 -7.59
CA PRO A 158 -11.57 -7.76 -8.09
C PRO A 158 -10.58 -8.10 -6.97
N ARG A 159 -9.60 -8.96 -7.29
CA ARG A 159 -8.34 -9.04 -6.54
C ARG A 159 -7.50 -7.80 -6.81
N LEU A 160 -6.70 -7.37 -5.83
CA LEU A 160 -5.87 -6.17 -5.93
C LEU A 160 -4.96 -6.22 -7.17
N ASP A 161 -4.29 -7.34 -7.46
CA ASP A 161 -3.42 -7.48 -8.65
C ASP A 161 -4.15 -7.31 -9.99
N ALA A 162 -5.45 -7.57 -10.05
CA ALA A 162 -6.21 -7.39 -11.29
C ALA A 162 -6.47 -5.90 -11.62
N VAL A 163 -6.34 -5.03 -10.62
CA VAL A 163 -6.74 -3.61 -10.70
C VAL A 163 -5.66 -2.62 -10.28
N ARG A 164 -4.44 -3.07 -9.99
CA ARG A 164 -3.28 -2.17 -9.88
C ARG A 164 -3.12 -1.35 -11.17
N GLY A 165 -2.88 -0.05 -11.02
CA GLY A 165 -2.83 0.93 -12.10
C GLY A 165 -4.19 1.31 -12.69
N LYS A 166 -5.31 0.90 -12.06
CA LYS A 166 -6.67 1.14 -12.57
C LYS A 166 -7.57 1.81 -11.55
N ILE A 167 -8.64 2.42 -12.06
CA ILE A 167 -9.79 2.91 -11.32
C ILE A 167 -10.87 1.83 -11.32
N VAL A 168 -11.27 1.35 -10.15
CA VAL A 168 -12.41 0.45 -9.96
C VAL A 168 -13.68 1.28 -9.86
N LEU A 169 -14.61 1.10 -10.80
CA LEU A 169 -15.89 1.80 -10.80
C LEU A 169 -16.87 1.15 -9.80
N LEU A 170 -17.25 1.89 -8.77
CA LEU A 170 -18.47 1.63 -8.00
C LEU A 170 -19.59 2.53 -8.54
N ARG A 171 -20.62 1.93 -9.14
CA ARG A 171 -21.65 2.66 -9.86
C ARG A 171 -22.83 3.00 -8.93
N ARG A 172 -23.11 4.29 -8.77
CA ARG A 172 -24.30 4.84 -8.07
C ARG A 172 -25.18 5.69 -9.00
N PHE A 173 -25.25 5.32 -10.28
CA PHE A 173 -26.15 5.93 -11.25
C PHE A 173 -26.86 4.87 -12.09
N GLY A 174 -28.07 5.17 -12.54
CA GLY A 174 -28.85 4.28 -13.40
C GLY A 174 -28.30 4.22 -14.82
N LEU A 175 -28.43 3.06 -15.46
CA LEU A 175 -27.93 2.80 -16.82
C LEU A 175 -28.97 2.98 -17.92
N GLY A 176 -30.23 3.23 -17.57
CA GLY A 176 -31.31 3.14 -18.54
C GLY A 176 -31.47 1.70 -19.04
N LYS A 177 -31.64 1.53 -20.36
CA LYS A 177 -31.70 0.22 -21.02
C LYS A 177 -30.32 -0.37 -21.40
N GLN A 178 -29.24 0.22 -20.90
CA GLN A 178 -27.88 -0.17 -21.29
C GLN A 178 -27.36 -1.38 -20.51
N ASN A 179 -26.30 -2.01 -21.04
CA ASN A 179 -25.66 -3.16 -20.41
C ASN A 179 -24.95 -2.77 -19.10
N GLN A 180 -24.89 -3.73 -18.17
CA GLN A 180 -24.24 -3.57 -16.87
C GLN A 180 -22.75 -3.20 -16.99
N ILE A 181 -22.35 -2.15 -16.26
CA ILE A 181 -20.95 -1.75 -16.06
C ILE A 181 -20.68 -1.43 -14.60
N GLY A 182 -19.43 -1.67 -14.17
CA GLY A 182 -18.98 -1.40 -12.82
C GLY A 182 -19.64 -2.30 -11.76
N ILE A 183 -19.19 -2.14 -10.52
CA ILE A 183 -19.79 -2.82 -9.37
C ILE A 183 -21.02 -2.02 -8.96
N ASP A 184 -22.20 -2.63 -9.06
CA ASP A 184 -23.48 -1.94 -8.88
C ASP A 184 -23.83 -1.67 -7.41
N LEU A 185 -23.96 -0.38 -7.07
CA LEU A 185 -24.46 0.11 -5.80
C LEU A 185 -25.75 0.94 -5.94
N TYR A 186 -26.28 1.13 -7.15
CA TYR A 186 -27.43 1.98 -7.44
C TYR A 186 -28.76 1.37 -6.95
N ASP A 187 -29.05 0.12 -7.33
CA ASP A 187 -30.39 -0.49 -7.19
C ASP A 187 -30.89 -0.62 -5.74
N ASN A 188 -30.00 -0.54 -4.75
CA ASN A 188 -30.30 -0.84 -3.35
C ASN A 188 -29.64 0.10 -2.33
N TRP A 189 -29.12 1.26 -2.76
CA TRP A 189 -28.45 2.20 -1.85
C TRP A 189 -29.37 2.64 -0.70
N PRO A 190 -28.91 2.61 0.57
CA PRO A 190 -29.72 3.05 1.71
C PRO A 190 -29.76 4.60 1.80
N PRO A 191 -30.92 5.26 1.61
CA PRO A 191 -31.01 6.70 1.77
C PRO A 191 -31.07 7.08 3.26
N ASP A 192 -30.02 7.73 3.77
CA ASP A 192 -29.94 8.23 5.16
C ASP A 192 -30.14 7.12 6.22
N THR A 193 -29.56 5.95 5.99
CA THR A 193 -29.67 4.80 6.90
C THR A 193 -28.52 3.81 6.67
N GLN A 194 -28.63 2.61 7.24
CA GLN A 194 -27.73 1.50 6.97
C GLN A 194 -28.48 0.28 6.46
N LYS A 195 -27.87 -0.49 5.55
CA LYS A 195 -28.49 -1.67 4.96
C LYS A 195 -27.45 -2.67 4.48
N GLU A 196 -27.71 -3.94 4.75
CA GLU A 196 -27.12 -5.06 4.02
C GLU A 196 -27.94 -5.35 2.76
N PHE A 197 -27.28 -5.55 1.63
CA PHE A 197 -27.95 -5.91 0.39
C PHE A 197 -27.02 -6.71 -0.54
N ASN A 198 -27.60 -7.30 -1.58
CA ASN A 198 -26.87 -7.98 -2.63
C ASN A 198 -27.29 -7.43 -3.98
N ASN A 199 -26.32 -7.02 -4.80
CA ASN A 199 -26.54 -6.71 -6.21
C ASN A 199 -25.70 -7.67 -7.05
N TYR A 200 -26.36 -8.39 -7.95
CA TYR A 200 -25.71 -9.30 -8.91
C TYR A 200 -24.73 -10.31 -8.29
N GLY A 201 -25.06 -10.84 -7.11
CA GLY A 201 -24.23 -11.82 -6.39
C GLY A 201 -23.10 -11.20 -5.57
N THR A 202 -22.97 -9.87 -5.53
CA THR A 202 -22.03 -9.17 -4.65
C THR A 202 -22.75 -8.69 -3.39
N PRO A 203 -22.37 -9.15 -2.19
CA PRO A 203 -22.94 -8.66 -0.95
C PRO A 203 -22.26 -7.36 -0.49
N PHE A 204 -23.08 -6.43 0.01
CA PHE A 204 -22.69 -5.12 0.48
C PHE A 204 -23.27 -4.86 1.86
N TYR A 205 -22.56 -4.06 2.64
CA TYR A 205 -23.11 -3.41 3.82
C TYR A 205 -22.75 -1.93 3.78
N VAL A 206 -23.75 -1.06 3.67
CA VAL A 206 -23.54 0.39 3.57
C VAL A 206 -24.20 1.07 4.75
N GLN A 207 -23.46 1.95 5.43
CA GLN A 207 -23.98 2.93 6.39
C GLN A 207 -23.77 4.32 5.81
N ASP A 208 -24.88 5.01 5.56
CA ASP A 208 -24.92 6.37 5.00
C ASP A 208 -25.99 7.23 5.70
N ALA A 209 -25.99 7.24 7.04
CA ALA A 209 -26.83 8.10 7.87
C ALA A 209 -26.24 9.52 7.91
N PHE A 210 -26.51 10.33 6.88
CA PHE A 210 -25.80 11.57 6.62
C PHE A 210 -26.51 12.83 7.14
N LYS A 211 -27.81 12.82 7.48
CA LYS A 211 -28.56 14.06 7.79
C LYS A 211 -28.96 14.20 9.27
N ASN A 212 -29.49 15.38 9.60
CA ASN A 212 -30.10 15.72 10.90
C ASN A 212 -29.14 15.74 12.11
N TRP A 213 -27.85 16.00 11.91
CA TRP A 213 -26.90 16.18 13.02
C TRP A 213 -26.94 17.62 13.56
N GLY A 214 -26.83 17.81 14.86
CA GLY A 214 -27.10 19.08 15.53
C GLY A 214 -26.74 19.09 17.00
N CYS A 215 -27.07 20.18 17.70
CA CYS A 215 -26.70 20.35 19.11
C CYS A 215 -27.64 19.68 20.12
N SER A 216 -28.89 19.34 19.73
CA SER A 216 -29.83 18.66 20.63
C SER A 216 -29.36 17.25 20.97
N GLU A 217 -29.66 16.76 22.18
CA GLU A 217 -29.16 15.50 22.72
C GLU A 217 -29.22 14.31 21.74
N GLU A 218 -30.34 14.10 21.05
CA GLU A 218 -30.53 13.00 20.08
C GLU A 218 -29.72 13.16 18.78
N ARG A 219 -29.42 14.41 18.40
CA ARG A 219 -28.78 14.78 17.13
C ARG A 219 -27.28 15.05 17.27
N GLN A 220 -26.72 14.91 18.47
CA GLN A 220 -25.30 15.19 18.71
C GLN A 220 -24.39 14.32 17.83
N PRO A 221 -23.28 14.86 17.30
CA PRO A 221 -22.32 14.09 16.50
C PRO A 221 -21.87 12.79 17.16
N LYS A 222 -21.72 12.76 18.49
CA LYS A 222 -21.39 11.52 19.23
C LYS A 222 -22.38 10.37 18.94
N ASN A 223 -23.66 10.67 18.71
CA ASN A 223 -24.69 9.66 18.43
C ASN A 223 -24.55 9.12 17.00
N LYS A 224 -24.11 9.93 16.04
CA LYS A 224 -23.70 9.43 14.72
C LYS A 224 -22.62 8.36 14.89
N PHE A 225 -21.62 8.65 15.70
CA PHE A 225 -20.53 7.71 15.96
C PHE A 225 -21.03 6.43 16.65
N ILE A 226 -21.71 6.56 17.79
CA ILE A 226 -22.10 5.43 18.63
C ILE A 226 -23.17 4.54 17.98
N ASN A 227 -24.14 5.13 17.27
CA ASN A 227 -25.30 4.40 16.79
C ASN A 227 -25.14 3.89 15.34
N TRP A 228 -24.24 4.47 14.55
CA TRP A 228 -24.12 4.16 13.12
C TRP A 228 -22.70 3.73 12.73
N ILE A 229 -21.71 4.56 13.04
CA ILE A 229 -20.32 4.31 12.62
C ILE A 229 -19.75 3.11 13.37
N LEU A 230 -19.77 3.14 14.71
CA LEU A 230 -19.16 2.13 15.56
C LEU A 230 -19.78 0.72 15.38
N PRO A 231 -21.11 0.55 15.34
CA PRO A 231 -21.71 -0.76 15.08
C PRO A 231 -21.29 -1.31 13.71
N THR A 232 -21.22 -0.46 12.69
CA THR A 232 -20.78 -0.86 11.35
C THR A 232 -19.30 -1.27 11.32
N LEU A 233 -18.42 -0.58 12.08
CA LEU A 233 -17.02 -1.00 12.24
C LEU A 233 -16.92 -2.39 12.88
N LYS A 234 -17.72 -2.66 13.93
CA LYS A 234 -17.76 -3.97 14.59
C LYS A 234 -18.25 -5.08 13.67
N LEU A 235 -19.26 -4.81 12.84
CA LEU A 235 -19.74 -5.76 11.83
C LEU A 235 -18.69 -6.04 10.76
N ALA A 236 -18.00 -5.00 10.27
CA ALA A 236 -16.96 -5.12 9.26
C ALA A 236 -15.75 -5.96 9.73
N ALA A 237 -15.41 -5.87 11.02
CA ALA A 237 -14.36 -6.66 11.65
C ALA A 237 -14.77 -8.11 11.93
N GLY A 238 -16.07 -8.44 11.91
CA GLY A 238 -16.59 -9.76 12.21
C GLY A 238 -16.49 -10.76 11.06
N GLU A 239 -16.26 -12.04 11.40
CA GLU A 239 -16.19 -13.15 10.42
C GLU A 239 -17.47 -13.35 9.60
N GLN A 240 -18.62 -12.96 10.15
CA GLN A 240 -19.94 -13.11 9.50
C GLN A 240 -19.99 -12.43 8.13
N TYR A 241 -19.31 -11.28 7.98
CA TYR A 241 -19.39 -10.45 6.77
C TYR A 241 -18.04 -10.32 6.06
N LYS A 242 -17.16 -11.32 6.19
CA LYS A 242 -15.83 -11.30 5.56
C LYS A 242 -15.89 -11.26 4.04
N GLU A 243 -17.02 -11.65 3.44
CA GLU A 243 -17.25 -11.61 2.00
C GLU A 243 -18.08 -10.39 1.53
N SER A 244 -18.44 -9.45 2.42
CA SER A 244 -19.25 -8.28 2.05
C SER A 244 -18.40 -7.04 1.82
N LEU A 245 -18.67 -6.23 0.80
CA LEU A 245 -18.03 -4.91 0.68
C LEU A 245 -18.70 -3.94 1.67
N PHE A 246 -17.91 -3.44 2.63
CA PHE A 246 -18.37 -2.42 3.59
C PHE A 246 -18.07 -1.01 3.11
N ILE A 247 -19.04 -0.12 3.24
CA ILE A 247 -18.85 1.32 3.11
C ILE A 247 -19.51 1.99 4.31
N ASN A 248 -18.70 2.67 5.13
CA ASN A 248 -19.16 3.27 6.38
C ASN A 248 -18.84 4.78 6.38
N PHE A 249 -19.81 5.58 5.95
CA PHE A 249 -19.64 7.04 5.87
C PHE A 249 -19.55 7.64 7.27
N THR A 250 -18.45 8.36 7.51
CA THR A 250 -18.29 9.17 8.73
C THR A 250 -18.70 10.62 8.52
N SER A 251 -18.85 11.03 7.25
CA SER A 251 -19.37 12.32 6.81
C SER A 251 -20.83 12.52 7.18
N GLY A 252 -21.25 13.78 7.34
CA GLY A 252 -22.63 14.11 7.63
C GLY A 252 -22.88 15.60 7.76
N THR A 253 -24.14 15.98 7.74
CA THR A 253 -24.58 17.37 7.79
C THR A 253 -25.83 17.55 8.67
N GLY A 254 -25.98 18.76 9.17
CA GLY A 254 -27.12 19.21 9.93
C GLY A 254 -28.07 20.07 9.12
N ASN A 255 -29.25 20.32 9.68
CA ASN A 255 -30.22 21.22 9.07
C ASN A 255 -29.86 22.69 9.42
N ILE A 256 -29.64 23.51 8.40
CA ILE A 256 -29.31 24.94 8.52
C ILE A 256 -30.35 25.74 9.32
N PHE A 257 -31.61 25.32 9.30
CA PHE A 257 -32.70 26.01 10.01
C PHE A 257 -32.95 25.45 11.42
N ALA A 258 -32.17 24.47 11.90
CA ALA A 258 -32.45 23.77 13.15
C ALA A 258 -31.20 23.48 14.01
N GLN A 259 -30.28 24.46 14.09
CA GLN A 259 -28.99 24.36 14.81
C GLN A 259 -28.18 23.14 14.37
N GLY A 260 -28.09 22.96 13.05
CA GLY A 260 -27.36 21.85 12.43
C GLY A 260 -25.85 22.00 12.56
N VAL A 261 -25.15 20.87 12.65
CA VAL A 261 -23.68 20.82 12.58
C VAL A 261 -23.28 20.46 11.15
N PHE A 262 -22.51 21.33 10.50
CA PHE A 262 -22.08 21.17 9.10
C PHE A 262 -20.82 20.30 8.96
N PRO A 263 -20.49 19.82 7.75
CA PRO A 263 -19.43 18.83 7.52
C PRO A 263 -18.12 19.09 8.27
N LYS A 264 -17.55 20.30 8.14
CA LYS A 264 -16.30 20.68 8.82
C LYS A 264 -16.41 20.69 10.34
N ALA A 265 -17.53 21.17 10.87
CA ALA A 265 -17.77 21.20 12.31
C ALA A 265 -17.94 19.78 12.87
N LEU A 266 -18.65 18.91 12.14
CA LEU A 266 -18.93 17.52 12.52
C LEU A 266 -17.64 16.67 12.54
N SER A 267 -16.78 16.86 11.54
CA SER A 267 -15.50 16.15 11.46
C SER A 267 -14.48 16.65 12.50
N ASN A 268 -14.35 17.97 12.65
CA ASN A 268 -13.33 18.62 13.49
C ASN A 268 -13.70 18.72 14.98
N GLY A 269 -14.99 18.88 15.30
CA GLY A 269 -15.44 19.03 16.69
C GLY A 269 -15.61 20.47 17.18
N TYR A 270 -15.99 21.40 16.30
CA TYR A 270 -16.10 22.82 16.66
C TYR A 270 -17.24 23.52 15.92
N ILE A 271 -18.13 24.20 16.66
CA ILE A 271 -19.20 25.05 16.14
C ILE A 271 -19.41 26.25 17.07
N ASP A 272 -19.45 27.49 16.54
CA ASP A 272 -19.82 28.72 17.27
C ASP A 272 -19.38 28.77 18.75
N TRP A 273 -18.07 28.60 19.01
CA TRP A 273 -17.44 28.60 20.34
C TRP A 273 -17.69 27.38 21.25
N VAL A 274 -18.43 26.39 20.77
CA VAL A 274 -18.64 25.10 21.44
C VAL A 274 -17.70 24.05 20.86
N TYR A 275 -16.91 23.45 21.75
CA TYR A 275 -16.03 22.31 21.42
C TYR A 275 -16.70 21.00 21.80
N PHE A 276 -16.61 20.02 20.91
CA PHE A 276 -16.97 18.64 21.16
C PHE A 276 -15.96 17.72 20.49
N GLU A 277 -15.97 16.42 20.79
CA GLU A 277 -15.09 15.49 20.10
C GLU A 277 -15.61 15.24 18.68
N GLY A 278 -14.86 15.70 17.67
CA GLY A 278 -15.20 15.50 16.26
C GLY A 278 -15.13 14.04 15.84
N ILE A 279 -15.91 13.67 14.81
CA ILE A 279 -16.02 12.28 14.35
C ILE A 279 -14.66 11.69 13.96
N ASN A 280 -13.77 12.47 13.33
CA ASN A 280 -12.46 11.98 12.92
C ASN A 280 -11.58 11.63 14.14
N LYS A 281 -11.70 12.39 15.24
CA LYS A 281 -11.02 12.11 16.50
C LYS A 281 -11.58 10.87 17.18
N MET A 282 -12.91 10.73 17.23
CA MET A 282 -13.58 9.55 17.78
C MET A 282 -13.19 8.28 17.01
N LEU A 283 -13.17 8.34 15.67
CA LEU A 283 -12.71 7.25 14.82
C LEU A 283 -11.26 6.89 15.13
N LEU A 284 -10.36 7.88 15.15
CA LEU A 284 -8.94 7.66 15.44
C LEU A 284 -8.74 7.01 16.82
N ASN A 285 -9.46 7.49 17.84
CA ASN A 285 -9.39 6.96 19.20
C ASN A 285 -9.86 5.50 19.25
N HIS A 286 -10.95 5.16 18.55
CA HIS A 286 -11.41 3.77 18.45
C HIS A 286 -10.38 2.87 17.78
N ILE A 287 -9.88 3.21 16.59
CA ILE A 287 -8.94 2.36 15.84
C ILE A 287 -7.51 2.31 16.44
N LYS A 288 -7.18 3.22 17.37
CA LYS A 288 -5.97 3.09 18.20
C LYS A 288 -6.13 1.99 19.25
N ASN A 289 -7.31 1.89 19.86
CA ASN A 289 -7.61 0.96 20.94
C ASN A 289 -8.00 -0.44 20.43
N GLU A 290 -8.78 -0.52 19.35
CA GLU A 290 -9.24 -1.76 18.72
C GLU A 290 -8.60 -1.92 17.33
N GLN A 291 -7.54 -2.73 17.27
CA GLN A 291 -6.77 -2.96 16.05
C GLN A 291 -7.27 -4.19 15.30
N ASN A 292 -8.33 -4.03 14.54
CA ASN A 292 -8.76 -5.02 13.55
C ASN A 292 -8.20 -4.67 12.18
N ASN A 293 -7.90 -5.69 11.39
CA ASN A 293 -7.25 -5.48 10.09
C ASN A 293 -8.22 -5.08 8.97
N ARG A 294 -9.53 -5.09 9.25
CA ARG A 294 -10.59 -4.90 8.25
C ARG A 294 -11.75 -4.08 8.81
N TYR A 295 -11.93 -2.87 8.26
CA TYR A 295 -13.10 -2.02 8.46
C TYR A 295 -13.82 -1.64 7.15
N GLY A 296 -13.32 -2.10 6.00
CA GLY A 296 -13.87 -1.75 4.69
C GLY A 296 -13.49 -0.33 4.26
N ILE A 297 -14.35 0.28 3.44
CA ILE A 297 -14.18 1.63 2.92
C ILE A 297 -14.74 2.63 3.94
N ILE A 298 -13.94 3.64 4.31
CA ILE A 298 -14.32 4.68 5.27
C ILE A 298 -14.25 6.05 4.60
N PRO A 299 -15.33 6.52 3.94
CA PRO A 299 -15.40 7.87 3.38
C PRO A 299 -15.58 8.92 4.48
N MET A 300 -14.70 9.91 4.50
CA MET A 300 -14.63 10.95 5.54
C MET A 300 -14.79 12.35 4.95
N ASP A 301 -15.34 13.27 5.74
CA ASP A 301 -15.19 14.72 5.51
C ASP A 301 -13.92 15.20 6.21
N PHE A 302 -13.12 16.03 5.53
CA PHE A 302 -11.96 16.72 6.10
C PHE A 302 -11.03 15.81 6.94
N PRO A 303 -10.54 14.68 6.39
CA PRO A 303 -9.77 13.70 7.15
C PRO A 303 -8.42 14.22 7.68
N GLU A 304 -7.97 15.38 7.23
CA GLU A 304 -6.84 16.14 7.78
C GLU A 304 -7.16 16.88 9.10
N PHE A 305 -8.43 16.92 9.49
CA PHE A 305 -8.90 17.61 10.69
C PHE A 305 -9.44 16.65 11.76
N PRO A 306 -9.26 16.98 13.05
CA PRO A 306 -8.40 18.07 13.56
C PRO A 306 -6.92 17.85 13.23
N ASN A 307 -6.10 18.91 13.18
CA ASN A 307 -4.70 18.85 12.70
C ASN A 307 -3.79 17.88 13.49
N ASP A 308 -4.22 17.43 14.67
CA ASP A 308 -3.55 16.43 15.50
C ASP A 308 -4.05 14.99 15.24
N THR A 309 -4.91 14.80 14.24
CA THR A 309 -5.41 13.49 13.82
C THR A 309 -4.74 13.04 12.54
N ASP A 310 -4.11 11.87 12.63
CA ASP A 310 -3.53 11.19 11.48
C ASP A 310 -4.39 9.98 11.10
N VAL A 311 -5.69 10.21 10.95
CA VAL A 311 -6.69 9.14 10.77
C VAL A 311 -6.49 8.39 9.46
N ILE A 312 -6.10 9.09 8.39
CA ILE A 312 -5.77 8.50 7.08
C ILE A 312 -4.66 7.47 7.23
N LYS A 313 -3.52 7.90 7.80
CA LYS A 313 -2.36 7.03 7.98
C LYS A 313 -2.71 5.87 8.91
N LYS A 314 -3.41 6.13 10.02
CA LYS A 314 -3.79 5.07 10.95
C LYS A 314 -4.67 4.01 10.27
N LEU A 315 -5.68 4.41 9.49
CA LEU A 315 -6.51 3.50 8.70
C LEU A 315 -5.67 2.68 7.70
N VAL A 316 -4.71 3.30 7.00
CA VAL A 316 -3.76 2.58 6.13
C VAL A 316 -3.01 1.51 6.93
N THR A 317 -2.47 1.84 8.10
CA THR A 317 -1.66 0.92 8.92
C THR A 317 -2.42 -0.26 9.52
N LEU A 318 -3.76 -0.27 9.48
CA LEU A 318 -4.55 -1.42 9.92
C LEU A 318 -4.45 -2.60 8.93
N ASN A 319 -4.07 -2.35 7.68
CA ASN A 319 -3.92 -3.42 6.72
C ASN A 319 -2.73 -4.32 7.06
N THR A 320 -2.87 -5.61 6.78
CA THR A 320 -1.73 -6.54 6.82
C THR A 320 -0.88 -6.33 5.58
N PHE A 321 0.34 -5.84 5.77
CA PHE A 321 1.35 -5.73 4.73
C PHE A 321 2.22 -6.98 4.69
N MET A 322 2.72 -7.29 3.50
CA MET A 322 3.70 -8.35 3.27
C MET A 322 4.98 -8.00 4.05
N PRO A 323 5.48 -8.90 4.90
CA PRO A 323 6.77 -8.71 5.56
C PRO A 323 7.86 -8.52 4.50
N CYS A 324 8.61 -7.43 4.56
CA CYS A 324 9.81 -7.26 3.73
C CYS A 324 11.07 -7.52 4.56
N TYR A 325 11.96 -8.34 4.03
CA TYR A 325 13.29 -8.58 4.55
C TYR A 325 14.18 -7.38 4.15
N ARG A 326 14.77 -6.66 5.11
CA ARG A 326 15.48 -5.39 4.87
C ARG A 326 16.90 -5.36 5.45
N PRO A 327 17.82 -6.21 4.96
CA PRO A 327 19.19 -6.26 5.45
C PRO A 327 19.94 -4.93 5.24
N ASP A 328 19.51 -4.13 4.26
CA ASP A 328 19.99 -2.77 4.02
C ASP A 328 19.71 -1.80 5.17
N LEU A 329 18.77 -2.15 6.07
CA LEU A 329 18.45 -1.35 7.25
C LEU A 329 19.10 -1.87 8.54
N ASN A 330 19.93 -2.91 8.47
CA ASN A 330 20.62 -3.48 9.63
C ASN A 330 21.28 -2.41 10.51
N GLY A 331 21.19 -2.58 11.83
CA GLY A 331 21.77 -1.62 12.80
C GLY A 331 20.94 -0.36 13.03
N ASN A 332 20.00 -0.02 12.14
CA ASN A 332 19.09 1.10 12.39
C ASN A 332 18.14 0.78 13.55
N LYS A 333 17.88 1.80 14.36
CA LYS A 333 16.89 1.78 15.44
C LYS A 333 15.69 2.64 15.07
N PHE A 334 14.49 2.15 15.35
CA PHE A 334 13.24 2.83 15.02
C PHE A 334 12.30 2.85 16.21
N THR A 335 11.66 4.00 16.44
CA THR A 335 10.58 4.10 17.43
C THR A 335 9.23 3.90 16.75
N ASN A 336 8.43 2.97 17.27
CA ASN A 336 7.02 2.92 16.94
C ASN A 336 6.33 4.16 17.53
N LYS A 337 5.90 5.06 16.65
CA LYS A 337 5.28 6.35 17.03
C LYS A 337 4.01 6.18 17.86
N PHE A 338 3.33 5.03 17.73
CA PHE A 338 2.06 4.76 18.42
C PHE A 338 2.26 4.11 19.78
N THR A 339 3.26 3.23 19.93
CA THR A 339 3.50 2.49 21.18
C THR A 339 4.69 3.01 21.99
N GLY A 340 5.53 3.87 21.41
CA GLY A 340 6.79 4.32 22.00
C GLY A 340 7.87 3.22 22.06
N MET A 341 7.57 2.01 21.58
CA MET A 341 8.51 0.89 21.58
C MET A 341 9.63 1.13 20.59
N VAL A 342 10.87 0.85 21.00
CA VAL A 342 12.05 0.96 20.13
C VAL A 342 12.44 -0.42 19.62
N TYR A 343 12.78 -0.48 18.34
CA TYR A 343 13.15 -1.69 17.63
C TYR A 343 14.53 -1.53 17.00
N LEU A 344 15.29 -2.63 16.92
CA LEU A 344 16.54 -2.75 16.17
C LEU A 344 16.30 -3.61 14.93
N VAL A 345 16.81 -3.21 13.77
CA VAL A 345 16.88 -4.12 12.62
C VAL A 345 18.11 -5.02 12.76
N LEU A 346 17.87 -6.32 12.90
CA LEU A 346 18.89 -7.37 12.99
C LEU A 346 18.57 -8.46 11.98
N ASP A 347 19.52 -8.73 11.07
CA ASP A 347 19.35 -9.62 9.92
C ASP A 347 18.14 -9.25 9.06
N GLY A 348 17.94 -7.96 8.80
CA GLY A 348 16.81 -7.47 8.01
C GLY A 348 15.43 -7.68 8.64
N ILE A 349 15.37 -8.07 9.92
CA ILE A 349 14.15 -8.28 10.70
C ILE A 349 14.11 -7.25 11.82
N LEU A 350 12.94 -6.69 12.06
CA LEU A 350 12.69 -5.74 13.13
C LEU A 350 12.50 -6.48 14.47
N ARG A 351 13.39 -6.24 15.44
CA ARG A 351 13.33 -6.86 16.77
C ARG A 351 13.09 -5.82 17.86
N TYR A 352 12.07 -6.04 18.68
CA TYR A 352 11.75 -5.16 19.80
C TYR A 352 12.88 -5.15 20.84
N ILE A 353 13.17 -3.98 21.41
CA ILE A 353 14.13 -3.81 22.51
C ILE A 353 13.31 -3.69 23.81
N PRO A 354 13.21 -4.74 24.63
CA PRO A 354 12.20 -4.84 25.70
C PRO A 354 12.50 -4.04 26.96
N ASN A 355 13.74 -3.55 27.15
CA ASN A 355 14.16 -2.91 28.39
C ASN A 355 15.31 -1.93 28.14
N PRO A 356 15.30 -0.73 28.78
CA PRO A 356 16.44 0.20 28.78
C PRO A 356 17.77 -0.47 29.14
N THR A 357 17.80 -1.47 30.01
CA THR A 357 19.02 -2.20 30.38
C THR A 357 19.64 -2.93 29.18
N VAL A 358 18.83 -3.58 28.33
CA VAL A 358 19.33 -4.25 27.13
C VAL A 358 19.89 -3.20 26.16
N ALA A 359 19.17 -2.09 26.01
CA ALA A 359 19.61 -0.99 25.15
C ALA A 359 20.93 -0.38 25.62
N ILE A 360 21.08 -0.11 26.93
CA ILE A 360 22.30 0.46 27.51
C ILE A 360 23.48 -0.50 27.38
N ARG A 361 23.27 -1.80 27.59
CA ARG A 361 24.32 -2.82 27.39
C ARG A 361 24.82 -2.89 25.95
N LEU A 362 23.93 -2.66 24.99
CA LEU A 362 24.30 -2.73 23.57
C LEU A 362 24.86 -1.41 23.05
N PHE A 363 24.24 -0.28 23.40
CA PHE A 363 24.47 0.99 22.73
C PHE A 363 24.99 2.10 23.65
N GLY A 364 25.05 1.88 24.97
CA GLY A 364 25.49 2.88 25.96
C GLY A 364 24.36 3.74 26.53
N GLU A 365 24.68 4.68 27.40
CA GLU A 365 23.68 5.52 28.09
C GLU A 365 22.92 6.45 27.14
N GLN A 366 23.53 6.85 26.05
CA GLN A 366 22.94 7.70 24.99
C GLN A 366 22.26 6.86 23.88
N TRP A 367 21.78 5.65 24.19
CA TRP A 367 21.21 4.75 23.18
C TRP A 367 20.00 5.30 22.40
N GLY A 368 19.32 6.31 22.95
CA GLY A 368 18.24 7.04 22.29
C GLY A 368 18.72 7.94 21.15
N ASP A 369 20.00 8.31 21.13
CA ASP A 369 20.58 9.14 20.08
C ASP A 369 20.65 8.36 18.76
N GLY A 370 20.17 9.00 17.68
CA GLY A 370 20.11 8.37 16.36
C GLY A 370 18.97 7.36 16.16
N VAL A 371 18.07 7.20 17.13
CA VAL A 371 16.80 6.50 16.91
C VAL A 371 15.96 7.32 15.93
N ARG A 372 15.64 6.72 14.79
CA ARG A 372 14.92 7.42 13.72
C ARG A 372 13.43 7.43 14.02
N ASN A 373 12.82 8.60 13.90
CA ASN A 373 11.37 8.80 13.98
C ASN A 373 10.69 8.55 12.63
N GLU A 374 11.16 7.65 11.78
CA GLU A 374 10.59 7.51 10.44
C GLU A 374 10.85 6.13 9.86
N LEU A 375 9.89 5.25 10.12
CA LEU A 375 9.29 4.34 9.14
C LEU A 375 7.96 3.94 9.79
N ASP A 376 6.84 4.01 9.07
CA ASP A 376 5.70 3.21 9.51
C ASP A 376 6.17 1.76 9.40
N LEU A 377 6.54 1.20 10.56
CA LEU A 377 7.23 -0.09 10.73
C LEU A 377 6.51 -1.27 10.05
N VAL A 378 5.32 -1.03 9.52
CA VAL A 378 4.42 -1.96 8.85
C VAL A 378 5.03 -2.61 7.61
N THR A 379 6.16 -2.16 7.09
CA THR A 379 6.80 -2.81 5.93
C THR A 379 7.86 -3.84 6.32
N ILE A 380 8.56 -3.72 7.44
CA ILE A 380 9.66 -4.64 7.79
C ILE A 380 9.11 -5.86 8.51
N THR A 381 9.64 -7.04 8.21
CA THR A 381 9.32 -8.27 8.93
C THR A 381 9.59 -8.10 10.43
N THR A 382 8.56 -8.19 11.27
CA THR A 382 8.71 -8.17 12.72
C THR A 382 9.08 -9.55 13.23
N GLY A 383 10.20 -9.64 13.95
CA GLY A 383 10.65 -10.85 14.62
C GLY A 383 10.35 -10.84 16.11
N SER A 384 10.82 -11.88 16.80
CA SER A 384 10.80 -11.92 18.26
C SER A 384 11.61 -10.77 18.87
N SER A 385 11.17 -10.31 20.04
CA SER A 385 11.91 -9.36 20.87
C SER A 385 13.36 -9.84 21.07
N LEU A 386 14.29 -8.89 21.16
CA LEU A 386 15.63 -9.20 21.65
C LEU A 386 15.51 -9.84 23.03
N PRO A 387 16.18 -10.99 23.27
CA PRO A 387 16.23 -11.59 24.59
C PRO A 387 16.78 -10.62 25.65
N LEU A 388 16.27 -10.70 26.88
CA LEU A 388 16.72 -9.84 27.99
C LEU A 388 18.20 -10.00 28.34
N ASP A 389 18.76 -11.12 27.92
CA ASP A 389 20.13 -11.53 28.17
C ASP A 389 21.06 -11.11 27.00
N THR A 390 20.57 -10.34 26.03
CA THR A 390 21.36 -9.83 24.90
C THR A 390 22.45 -8.86 25.37
N ARG A 391 23.71 -9.09 24.96
CA ARG A 391 24.87 -8.25 25.34
C ARG A 391 26.06 -8.41 24.39
N ILE A 392 27.05 -7.52 24.51
CA ILE A 392 28.34 -7.65 23.83
C ILE A 392 29.31 -8.38 24.75
N VAL A 393 29.98 -9.41 24.25
CA VAL A 393 30.98 -10.19 24.99
C VAL A 393 32.31 -10.25 24.26
N ARG A 394 33.36 -10.52 25.03
CA ARG A 394 34.73 -10.80 24.57
C ARG A 394 35.28 -11.97 25.38
N PHE A 395 36.02 -12.88 24.75
CA PHE A 395 36.60 -14.03 25.43
C PHE A 395 38.09 -13.79 25.71
N GLY A 396 38.46 -13.68 27.00
CA GLY A 396 39.81 -13.33 27.43
C GLY A 396 40.29 -11.99 26.87
N GLU A 397 41.57 -11.95 26.48
CA GLU A 397 42.20 -10.80 25.82
C GLU A 397 42.09 -10.85 24.29
N MET A 398 41.23 -11.71 23.74
CA MET A 398 41.04 -11.77 22.29
C MET A 398 40.40 -10.46 21.77
N PRO A 399 40.83 -9.92 20.62
CA PRO A 399 40.32 -8.65 20.10
C PRO A 399 38.88 -8.76 19.56
N GLU A 400 38.40 -9.98 19.33
CA GLU A 400 37.09 -10.24 18.73
C GLU A 400 35.94 -9.97 19.71
N LEU A 401 34.94 -9.23 19.23
CA LEU A 401 33.71 -8.98 19.95
C LEU A 401 32.57 -9.84 19.39
N TYR A 402 31.64 -10.20 20.26
CA TYR A 402 30.50 -11.04 19.92
C TYR A 402 29.20 -10.44 20.44
N LEU A 403 28.16 -10.44 19.62
CA LEU A 403 26.79 -10.28 20.11
C LEU A 403 26.34 -11.62 20.68
N CYS A 404 25.96 -11.65 21.96
CA CYS A 404 25.57 -12.85 22.68
C CYS A 404 24.13 -12.74 23.18
N PHE A 405 23.30 -13.77 22.97
CA PHE A 405 21.93 -13.85 23.47
C PHE A 405 21.42 -15.29 23.48
N THR A 406 20.35 -15.56 24.24
CA THR A 406 19.70 -16.88 24.30
C THR A 406 18.33 -16.81 23.64
N GLU A 407 18.15 -17.53 22.53
CA GLU A 407 16.84 -17.60 21.87
C GLU A 407 15.80 -18.34 22.71
N LEU A 408 14.52 -18.07 22.43
CA LEU A 408 13.42 -18.72 23.12
C LEU A 408 13.50 -20.25 22.90
N ASN A 409 13.50 -21.02 23.98
CA ASN A 409 13.65 -22.48 24.00
C ASN A 409 15.05 -23.02 23.63
N ALA A 410 16.06 -22.15 23.46
CA ALA A 410 17.43 -22.60 23.28
C ALA A 410 18.04 -23.08 24.61
N THR A 411 18.75 -24.21 24.59
CA THR A 411 19.47 -24.75 25.76
C THR A 411 20.85 -24.11 25.96
N ARG A 412 21.35 -23.38 24.97
CA ARG A 412 22.64 -22.68 24.99
C ARG A 412 22.48 -21.28 24.43
N SER A 413 23.31 -20.37 24.92
CA SER A 413 23.41 -19.02 24.37
C SER A 413 24.17 -19.05 23.05
N ILE A 414 23.76 -18.19 22.12
CA ILE A 414 24.40 -18.02 20.83
C ILE A 414 25.41 -16.88 20.90
N ILE A 415 26.54 -17.02 20.19
CA ILE A 415 27.48 -15.93 19.94
C ILE A 415 27.60 -15.64 18.44
N ARG A 416 27.55 -14.35 18.08
CA ARG A 416 27.69 -13.87 16.70
C ARG A 416 28.88 -12.92 16.58
N PRO A 417 29.89 -13.26 15.75
CA PRO A 417 31.05 -12.39 15.57
C PRO A 417 30.69 -10.98 15.08
N ILE A 418 31.33 -9.97 15.65
CA ILE A 418 31.33 -8.57 15.20
C ILE A 418 32.68 -8.31 14.53
N LEU A 419 32.71 -8.45 13.20
CA LEU A 419 33.98 -8.62 12.46
C LEU A 419 34.86 -7.36 12.41
N ASN A 420 34.28 -6.16 12.48
CA ASN A 420 35.02 -4.92 12.28
C ASN A 420 34.32 -3.71 12.90
N ALA A 421 35.08 -2.60 12.97
CA ALA A 421 34.61 -1.31 13.47
C ALA A 421 33.43 -0.73 12.66
N THR A 422 33.29 -1.09 11.38
CA THR A 422 32.16 -0.65 10.55
C THR A 422 30.85 -1.22 11.06
N ILE A 423 30.81 -2.50 11.43
CA ILE A 423 29.62 -3.13 12.05
C ILE A 423 29.33 -2.48 13.40
N ILE A 424 30.35 -2.27 14.24
CA ILE A 424 30.20 -1.59 15.53
C ILE A 424 29.53 -0.23 15.33
N LYS A 425 30.02 0.56 14.37
CA LYS A 425 29.48 1.88 14.05
C LYS A 425 28.06 1.80 13.49
N ALA A 426 27.81 0.88 12.56
CA ALA A 426 26.51 0.71 11.91
C ALA A 426 25.41 0.34 12.91
N TYR A 427 25.69 -0.56 13.84
CA TYR A 427 24.76 -0.96 14.91
C TYR A 427 24.80 -0.02 16.12
N SER A 428 25.73 0.94 16.15
CA SER A 428 25.99 1.80 17.30
C SER A 428 26.32 1.02 18.58
N PHE A 429 27.09 -0.06 18.46
CA PHE A 429 27.44 -0.93 19.58
C PHE A 429 28.51 -0.29 20.48
N TYR A 430 28.10 0.71 21.26
CA TYR A 430 28.95 1.48 22.18
C TYR A 430 28.68 1.17 23.65
N GLY A 431 27.87 0.14 23.94
CA GLY A 431 27.60 -0.31 25.30
C GLY A 431 28.77 -1.07 25.93
N SER A 432 28.53 -1.61 27.13
CA SER A 432 29.55 -2.31 27.90
C SER A 432 29.87 -3.69 27.33
N VAL A 433 31.16 -4.00 27.24
CA VAL A 433 31.67 -5.31 26.81
C VAL A 433 31.94 -6.18 28.04
N LEU A 434 31.28 -7.33 28.14
CA LEU A 434 31.55 -8.32 29.18
C LEU A 434 32.73 -9.21 28.76
N THR A 435 33.78 -9.24 29.58
CA THR A 435 34.90 -10.18 29.37
C THR A 435 34.60 -11.51 30.06
N LEU A 436 34.59 -12.60 29.28
CA LEU A 436 34.39 -13.97 29.74
C LEU A 436 35.72 -14.75 29.71
N PRO A 437 35.87 -15.85 30.46
CA PRO A 437 37.08 -16.67 30.41
C PRO A 437 37.37 -17.16 28.98
N ALA A 438 38.63 -17.11 28.54
CA ALA A 438 39.01 -17.49 27.17
C ALA A 438 38.55 -18.92 26.79
N ASN A 439 38.63 -19.84 27.74
CA ASN A 439 38.22 -21.23 27.55
C ASN A 439 36.70 -21.44 27.57
N SER A 440 35.86 -20.42 27.80
CA SER A 440 34.40 -20.60 27.91
C SER A 440 33.65 -20.54 26.58
N GLU A 441 34.30 -20.18 25.47
CA GLU A 441 33.67 -20.02 24.15
C GLU A 441 32.92 -21.28 23.69
N HIS A 442 33.45 -22.47 23.98
CA HIS A 442 32.85 -23.76 23.60
C HIS A 442 31.49 -24.05 24.26
N ASN A 443 31.08 -23.26 25.26
CA ASN A 443 29.76 -23.36 25.87
C ASN A 443 28.66 -22.65 25.08
N TYR A 444 29.04 -21.90 24.04
CA TYR A 444 28.14 -21.10 23.22
C TYR A 444 28.01 -21.69 21.82
N ASP A 445 26.83 -21.54 21.22
CA ASP A 445 26.62 -21.93 19.84
C ASP A 445 27.05 -20.78 18.92
N ARG A 446 28.08 -21.00 18.11
CA ARG A 446 28.64 -19.96 17.23
C ARG A 446 27.81 -19.86 15.95
N HIS A 447 27.18 -18.70 15.76
CA HIS A 447 26.38 -18.39 14.57
C HIS A 447 27.15 -17.49 13.60
N ALA A 448 26.59 -17.33 12.39
CA ALA A 448 27.15 -16.46 11.36
C ALA A 448 27.37 -15.02 11.90
N PRO A 449 28.43 -14.33 11.43
CA PRO A 449 28.69 -12.95 11.83
C PRO A 449 27.52 -12.01 11.56
N LEU A 450 27.51 -10.86 12.24
CA LEU A 450 26.55 -9.80 11.93
C LEU A 450 26.77 -9.25 10.52
N GLN A 451 25.68 -9.04 9.81
CA GLN A 451 25.72 -8.49 8.45
C GLN A 451 25.86 -6.97 8.49
N SER A 452 26.75 -6.43 7.67
CA SER A 452 26.83 -4.99 7.44
C SER A 452 25.61 -4.51 6.64
N PRO A 453 25.10 -3.28 6.84
CA PRO A 453 24.07 -2.70 5.98
C PRO A 453 24.51 -2.57 4.51
N ASP A 454 25.83 -2.39 4.31
CA ASP A 454 26.45 -2.32 2.98
C ASP A 454 26.88 -3.70 2.45
N ALA A 455 26.49 -4.79 3.11
CA ALA A 455 26.83 -6.13 2.63
C ALA A 455 26.17 -6.39 1.28
N ILE A 456 26.97 -6.84 0.31
CA ILE A 456 26.49 -7.31 -0.97
C ILE A 456 25.93 -8.72 -0.76
N LEU A 457 24.61 -8.87 -0.91
CA LEU A 457 23.91 -10.12 -0.63
C LEU A 457 23.12 -10.58 -1.85
N LYS A 458 22.86 -11.89 -1.94
CA LYS A 458 21.75 -12.38 -2.77
C LYS A 458 20.45 -11.99 -2.10
N ARG A 459 19.47 -11.56 -2.90
CA ARG A 459 18.14 -11.13 -2.46
C ARG A 459 17.03 -11.92 -3.17
N PRO A 460 16.86 -13.22 -2.88
CA PRO A 460 15.82 -14.04 -3.50
C PRO A 460 14.41 -13.51 -3.22
N ASP A 461 14.24 -12.78 -2.11
CA ASP A 461 13.01 -12.08 -1.74
C ASP A 461 12.62 -10.99 -2.76
N LEU A 462 13.59 -10.51 -3.55
CA LEU A 462 13.41 -9.51 -4.61
C LEU A 462 13.35 -10.11 -6.02
N ASN A 463 13.30 -11.44 -6.15
CA ASN A 463 13.17 -12.10 -7.44
C ASN A 463 12.01 -11.55 -8.28
N GLY A 464 12.27 -11.30 -9.56
CA GLY A 464 11.30 -10.71 -10.50
C GLY A 464 11.24 -9.17 -10.47
N LYS A 465 11.86 -8.51 -9.49
CA LYS A 465 11.92 -7.05 -9.43
C LYS A 465 12.88 -6.47 -10.46
N ARG A 466 12.48 -5.35 -11.06
CA ARG A 466 13.31 -4.55 -11.95
C ARG A 466 13.81 -3.31 -11.22
N ILE A 467 15.12 -3.14 -11.12
CA ILE A 467 15.71 -2.06 -10.33
C ILE A 467 16.35 -1.06 -11.25
N HIS A 468 16.03 0.21 -11.04
CA HIS A 468 16.68 1.33 -11.69
C HIS A 468 17.80 1.86 -10.82
N ASP A 469 19.01 1.89 -11.35
CA ASP A 469 20.13 2.59 -10.74
C ASP A 469 20.12 4.05 -11.18
N ALA A 470 19.64 4.93 -10.31
CA ALA A 470 19.54 6.36 -10.61
C ALA A 470 20.88 7.03 -10.95
N ASN A 471 22.01 6.48 -10.49
CA ASN A 471 23.33 7.05 -10.75
C ASN A 471 23.85 6.68 -12.14
N THR A 472 23.51 5.49 -12.62
CA THR A 472 24.02 4.98 -13.91
C THR A 472 22.97 4.95 -15.01
N GLY A 473 21.69 5.15 -14.67
CA GLY A 473 20.55 4.97 -15.56
C GLY A 473 20.30 3.50 -15.95
N MET A 474 21.06 2.55 -15.39
CA MET A 474 20.96 1.14 -15.73
C MET A 474 19.74 0.51 -15.09
N VAL A 475 19.17 -0.46 -15.79
CA VAL A 475 18.08 -1.28 -15.25
C VAL A 475 18.52 -2.73 -15.13
N TYR A 476 18.18 -3.35 -14.01
CA TYR A 476 18.50 -4.73 -13.70
C TYR A 476 17.21 -5.53 -13.47
N LEU A 477 17.17 -6.79 -13.86
CA LEU A 477 16.18 -7.77 -13.39
C LEU A 477 16.83 -8.64 -12.32
N ILE A 478 16.14 -8.89 -11.20
CA ILE A 478 16.59 -9.85 -10.20
C ILE A 478 16.14 -11.26 -10.57
N ILE A 479 17.10 -12.17 -10.73
CA ILE A 479 16.89 -13.60 -10.94
C ILE A 479 17.81 -14.35 -9.98
N ASP A 480 17.29 -15.35 -9.25
CA ASP A 480 18.02 -16.11 -8.23
C ASP A 480 18.70 -15.22 -7.16
N GLY A 481 18.08 -14.08 -6.86
CA GLY A 481 18.55 -13.09 -5.91
C GLY A 481 19.72 -12.23 -6.37
N VAL A 482 20.14 -12.31 -7.64
CA VAL A 482 21.22 -11.49 -8.20
C VAL A 482 20.70 -10.50 -9.24
N LEU A 483 21.33 -9.33 -9.32
CA LEU A 483 21.05 -8.32 -10.34
C LEU A 483 21.62 -8.78 -11.68
N ARG A 484 20.77 -8.86 -12.71
CA ARG A 484 21.21 -9.02 -14.10
C ARG A 484 20.83 -7.79 -14.91
N TYR A 485 21.84 -7.09 -15.42
CA TYR A 485 21.66 -5.87 -16.23
C TYR A 485 20.87 -6.18 -17.50
N ILE A 486 19.89 -5.33 -17.81
CA ILE A 486 19.12 -5.39 -19.07
C ILE A 486 19.82 -4.48 -20.08
N PRO A 487 20.40 -5.04 -21.17
CA PRO A 487 21.35 -4.32 -22.00
C PRO A 487 20.73 -3.23 -22.87
N ASN A 488 19.44 -3.36 -23.24
CA ASN A 488 18.74 -2.40 -24.09
C ASN A 488 17.21 -2.54 -24.00
N PRO A 489 16.46 -1.54 -24.48
CA PRO A 489 14.99 -1.58 -24.51
C PRO A 489 14.42 -2.73 -25.35
N GLU A 490 15.09 -3.18 -26.41
CA GLU A 490 14.61 -4.29 -27.24
C GLU A 490 14.56 -5.60 -26.44
N THR A 491 15.61 -5.89 -25.67
CA THR A 491 15.68 -7.03 -24.76
C THR A 491 14.58 -6.93 -23.72
N ALA A 492 14.42 -5.75 -23.11
CA ALA A 492 13.37 -5.51 -22.13
C ALA A 492 11.97 -5.76 -22.73
N ASN A 493 11.69 -5.23 -23.92
CA ASN A 493 10.41 -5.39 -24.60
C ASN A 493 10.13 -6.85 -24.99
N SER A 494 11.16 -7.62 -25.33
CA SER A 494 11.01 -9.03 -25.67
C SER A 494 10.71 -9.94 -24.46
N ILE A 495 11.08 -9.50 -23.26
CA ILE A 495 10.79 -10.22 -22.00
C ILE A 495 9.50 -9.70 -21.36
N PHE A 496 9.30 -8.39 -21.31
CA PHE A 496 8.29 -7.74 -20.48
C PHE A 496 7.21 -6.98 -21.27
N GLY A 497 7.32 -6.88 -22.60
CA GLY A 497 6.45 -6.04 -23.42
C GLY A 497 6.79 -4.55 -23.33
N SER A 498 6.01 -3.69 -23.99
CA SER A 498 6.33 -2.27 -24.22
C SER A 498 6.22 -1.34 -23.01
N ASN A 499 5.61 -1.77 -21.89
CA ASN A 499 5.32 -0.93 -20.71
C ASN A 499 5.89 -1.51 -19.41
N TRP A 500 7.13 -1.99 -19.47
CA TRP A 500 7.69 -2.83 -18.42
C TRP A 500 7.98 -2.09 -17.11
N GLY A 501 8.51 -0.86 -17.13
CA GLY A 501 8.69 -0.05 -15.91
C GLY A 501 9.68 -0.62 -14.87
N VAL A 502 9.97 0.16 -13.82
CA VAL A 502 10.93 -0.20 -12.77
C VAL A 502 10.25 -0.24 -11.40
N ASP A 503 10.65 -1.18 -10.56
CA ASP A 503 10.08 -1.49 -9.26
C ASP A 503 10.74 -0.70 -8.11
N GLY A 504 10.65 0.64 -8.11
CA GLY A 504 10.95 1.55 -6.97
C GLY A 504 12.32 1.46 -6.25
N ASP A 505 12.39 2.09 -5.06
CA ASP A 505 13.60 2.41 -4.25
C ASP A 505 14.34 1.19 -3.67
N ILE A 506 14.96 0.40 -4.54
CA ILE A 506 15.91 -0.63 -4.11
C ILE A 506 17.30 -0.17 -4.54
N PHE A 507 18.19 0.05 -3.58
CA PHE A 507 19.55 0.43 -3.90
C PHE A 507 20.31 -0.78 -4.47
N PRO A 508 20.79 -0.73 -5.73
CA PRO A 508 21.43 -1.89 -6.36
C PRO A 508 22.82 -2.20 -5.80
N ASN A 509 23.41 -1.30 -5.00
CA ASN A 509 24.76 -1.46 -4.42
C ASN A 509 24.83 -2.50 -3.30
N VAL A 510 23.69 -2.93 -2.74
CA VAL A 510 23.62 -3.95 -1.67
C VAL A 510 23.20 -5.33 -2.19
N ILE A 511 23.11 -5.50 -3.51
CA ILE A 511 22.70 -6.77 -4.14
C ILE A 511 23.82 -7.28 -5.04
N GLU A 512 24.10 -8.57 -4.96
CA GLU A 512 25.10 -9.22 -5.80
C GLU A 512 24.76 -9.05 -7.28
N LYS A 513 25.73 -8.58 -8.07
CA LYS A 513 25.61 -8.42 -9.53
C LYS A 513 26.10 -9.68 -10.23
N SER A 514 25.37 -10.10 -11.25
CA SER A 514 25.72 -11.23 -12.12
C SER A 514 25.84 -10.77 -13.57
N THR A 515 26.10 -11.72 -14.48
CA THR A 515 26.23 -11.42 -15.91
C THR A 515 24.95 -10.76 -16.45
N PRO A 516 25.08 -9.74 -17.34
CA PRO A 516 23.94 -9.13 -18.00
C PRO A 516 23.06 -10.14 -18.70
N LEU A 517 21.77 -9.82 -18.82
CA LEU A 517 20.88 -10.58 -19.69
C LEU A 517 21.36 -10.45 -21.15
N PRO A 518 21.49 -11.56 -21.88
CA PRO A 518 21.79 -11.54 -23.30
C PRO A 518 20.71 -10.82 -24.12
N GLN A 519 21.08 -10.24 -25.26
CA GLN A 519 20.12 -9.54 -26.15
C GLN A 519 19.07 -10.47 -26.76
N ASP A 520 19.32 -11.80 -26.76
CA ASP A 520 18.39 -12.81 -27.27
C ASP A 520 17.40 -13.31 -26.22
N ALA A 521 17.43 -12.75 -25.01
CA ALA A 521 16.57 -13.15 -23.90
C ALA A 521 15.09 -12.86 -24.20
N ARG A 522 14.23 -13.89 -24.15
CA ARG A 522 12.81 -13.77 -24.55
C ARG A 522 11.94 -14.88 -23.95
N ILE A 523 10.62 -14.70 -24.04
CA ILE A 523 9.66 -15.75 -23.65
C ILE A 523 9.42 -16.70 -24.83
N ILE A 524 9.54 -18.00 -24.59
CA ILE A 524 9.25 -19.05 -25.57
C ILE A 524 8.22 -20.06 -25.05
N LYS A 525 7.59 -20.76 -25.99
CA LYS A 525 6.84 -22.01 -25.77
C LYS A 525 7.28 -23.04 -26.81
N PHE A 526 7.31 -24.31 -26.45
CA PHE A 526 7.59 -25.39 -27.39
C PHE A 526 6.30 -25.83 -28.10
N ARG A 527 6.36 -26.26 -29.37
CA ARG A 527 5.16 -26.82 -30.04
C ARG A 527 4.60 -28.04 -29.33
N SER A 528 5.47 -28.82 -28.69
CA SER A 528 5.14 -30.07 -28.02
C SER A 528 4.39 -29.91 -26.69
N GLY A 529 4.25 -28.68 -26.15
CA GLY A 529 3.57 -28.50 -24.86
C GLY A 529 3.21 -27.06 -24.49
N PRO A 530 2.32 -26.88 -23.51
CA PRO A 530 1.78 -25.56 -23.15
C PRO A 530 2.71 -24.73 -22.24
N LYS A 531 3.84 -25.28 -21.81
CA LYS A 531 4.74 -24.65 -20.84
C LYS A 531 5.46 -23.44 -21.43
N LEU A 532 5.61 -22.40 -20.62
CA LEU A 532 6.35 -21.18 -20.97
C LEU A 532 7.74 -21.21 -20.36
N TYR A 533 8.71 -20.64 -21.06
CA TYR A 533 10.09 -20.57 -20.63
C TYR A 533 10.67 -19.18 -20.88
N LEU A 534 11.48 -18.69 -19.94
CA LEU A 534 12.43 -17.61 -20.22
C LEU A 534 13.66 -18.25 -20.86
N SER A 535 13.98 -17.85 -22.08
CA SER A 535 15.09 -18.38 -22.88
C SER A 535 16.14 -17.32 -23.09
N PHE A 536 17.42 -17.64 -22.90
CA PHE A 536 18.56 -16.74 -23.16
C PHE A 536 19.86 -17.53 -23.31
N LYS A 537 20.86 -17.00 -24.02
CA LYS A 537 22.15 -17.67 -24.19
C LYS A 537 23.23 -17.13 -23.24
N GLU A 538 23.57 -17.89 -22.20
CA GLU A 538 24.62 -17.50 -21.25
C GLU A 538 25.99 -17.37 -21.94
N PRO A 539 26.83 -16.41 -21.52
CA PRO A 539 28.18 -16.27 -22.04
C PRO A 539 29.00 -17.57 -21.87
N GLY A 540 29.54 -18.08 -22.97
CA GLY A 540 30.37 -19.30 -22.97
C GLY A 540 29.59 -20.63 -22.98
N GLU A 541 28.26 -20.63 -22.87
CA GLU A 541 27.46 -21.86 -23.01
C GLU A 541 27.20 -22.19 -24.49
N SER A 542 27.33 -23.47 -24.84
CA SER A 542 27.10 -23.97 -26.22
C SER A 542 25.61 -24.09 -26.57
N LYS A 543 24.77 -24.40 -25.58
CA LYS A 543 23.31 -24.48 -25.70
C LYS A 543 22.65 -23.22 -25.15
N THR A 544 21.50 -22.84 -25.71
CA THR A 544 20.64 -21.80 -25.13
C THR A 544 20.05 -22.30 -23.82
N THR A 545 20.08 -21.48 -22.78
CA THR A 545 19.48 -21.80 -21.47
C THR A 545 17.97 -21.51 -21.51
N ILE A 546 17.18 -22.39 -20.90
CA ILE A 546 15.76 -22.20 -20.67
C ILE A 546 15.44 -22.34 -19.19
N ARG A 547 14.55 -21.47 -18.69
CA ARG A 547 13.99 -21.54 -17.33
C ARG A 547 12.48 -21.64 -17.40
N HIS A 548 11.92 -22.73 -16.89
CA HIS A 548 10.48 -22.94 -16.85
C HIS A 548 9.80 -21.85 -16.02
N ILE A 549 8.71 -21.29 -16.53
CA ILE A 549 7.84 -20.35 -15.83
C ILE A 549 6.69 -21.18 -15.24
N PRO A 550 6.74 -21.53 -13.95
CA PRO A 550 5.97 -22.66 -13.41
C PRO A 550 4.46 -22.43 -13.39
N ASN A 551 4.00 -21.18 -13.36
CA ASN A 551 2.59 -20.82 -13.34
C ASN A 551 2.37 -19.34 -13.71
N MET A 552 1.10 -18.97 -13.88
CA MET A 552 0.69 -17.59 -14.17
C MET A 552 1.04 -16.59 -13.06
N ARG A 553 1.24 -17.06 -11.82
CA ARG A 553 1.67 -16.20 -10.72
C ARG A 553 3.11 -15.74 -10.92
N VAL A 554 4.04 -16.65 -11.18
CA VAL A 554 5.45 -16.29 -11.47
C VAL A 554 5.55 -15.44 -12.74
N LEU A 555 4.75 -15.75 -13.76
CA LEU A 555 4.65 -14.92 -14.96
C LEU A 555 4.27 -13.46 -14.62
N GLY A 556 3.24 -13.28 -13.78
CA GLY A 556 2.77 -11.97 -13.36
C GLY A 556 3.73 -11.25 -12.41
N GLU A 557 4.30 -11.95 -11.43
CA GLU A 557 5.25 -11.39 -10.45
C GLU A 557 6.52 -10.85 -11.12
N TYR A 558 7.01 -11.53 -12.16
CA TYR A 558 8.15 -11.08 -12.97
C TYR A 558 7.75 -10.09 -14.08
N GLY A 559 6.46 -9.80 -14.26
CA GLY A 559 5.96 -8.93 -15.33
C GLY A 559 6.28 -9.44 -16.74
N LEU A 560 6.32 -10.76 -16.94
CA LEU A 560 6.70 -11.42 -18.19
C LEU A 560 5.58 -11.33 -19.24
N HIS A 561 5.40 -10.14 -19.83
CA HIS A 561 4.37 -9.85 -20.83
C HIS A 561 4.91 -9.72 -22.26
N GLY A 562 6.17 -10.11 -22.49
CA GLY A 562 6.77 -10.15 -23.81
C GLY A 562 6.03 -11.07 -24.78
N LYS A 563 6.22 -10.84 -26.08
CA LYS A 563 5.63 -11.70 -27.12
C LYS A 563 6.12 -13.14 -26.93
N ILE A 564 5.20 -14.09 -26.85
CA ILE A 564 5.55 -15.52 -26.72
C ILE A 564 5.96 -16.07 -28.09
N HIS A 565 7.21 -16.50 -28.21
CA HIS A 565 7.73 -17.13 -29.44
C HIS A 565 7.51 -18.65 -29.39
N THR A 566 7.08 -19.24 -30.50
CA THR A 566 7.00 -20.71 -30.62
C THR A 566 8.34 -21.22 -31.12
N SER A 567 8.97 -22.14 -30.38
CA SER A 567 10.20 -22.81 -30.81
C SER A 567 9.88 -24.10 -31.58
N ASP A 568 10.55 -24.27 -32.71
CA ASP A 568 10.48 -25.48 -33.55
C ASP A 568 11.51 -26.55 -33.14
N ARG A 569 12.48 -26.17 -32.31
CA ARG A 569 13.50 -27.06 -31.74
C ARG A 569 12.96 -27.87 -30.58
N GLU A 570 13.50 -29.06 -30.37
CA GLU A 570 13.16 -29.90 -29.22
C GLU A 570 13.77 -29.36 -27.93
N ILE A 571 13.10 -29.63 -26.79
CA ILE A 571 13.54 -29.11 -25.48
C ILE A 571 14.92 -29.65 -25.05
N ASN A 572 15.30 -30.86 -25.50
CA ASN A 572 16.60 -31.51 -25.25
C ASN A 572 17.79 -30.78 -25.92
N GLU A 573 17.52 -29.90 -26.90
CA GLU A 573 18.51 -29.06 -27.55
C GLU A 573 18.93 -27.86 -26.67
N PHE A 574 18.22 -27.61 -25.57
CA PHE A 574 18.45 -26.51 -24.64
C PHE A 574 19.12 -27.00 -23.34
N SER A 575 19.67 -26.05 -22.59
CA SER A 575 20.16 -26.25 -21.23
C SER A 575 19.05 -25.85 -20.26
N GLU A 576 18.29 -26.82 -19.74
CA GLU A 576 17.22 -26.54 -18.78
C GLU A 576 17.81 -26.31 -17.39
N LYS A 577 17.60 -25.11 -16.85
CA LYS A 577 17.93 -24.77 -15.45
C LYS A 577 16.66 -24.85 -14.59
N LEU A 578 16.83 -24.71 -13.27
CA LEU A 578 15.71 -24.69 -12.32
C LEU A 578 14.58 -23.75 -12.78
N PRO A 579 13.30 -24.02 -12.50
CA PRO A 579 12.20 -23.10 -12.79
C PRO A 579 12.40 -21.74 -12.14
N LEU A 580 11.84 -20.67 -12.71
CA LEU A 580 11.87 -19.35 -12.07
C LEU A 580 11.21 -19.43 -10.68
N PRO A 581 11.91 -18.97 -9.62
CA PRO A 581 11.33 -18.94 -8.29
C PRO A 581 10.19 -17.89 -8.23
N PRO A 582 9.18 -18.04 -7.37
CA PRO A 582 8.21 -16.99 -7.12
C PRO A 582 8.86 -15.78 -6.43
N ALA A 583 8.36 -14.58 -6.71
CA ALA A 583 8.67 -13.41 -5.89
C ALA A 583 8.07 -13.68 -4.50
N SER A 584 8.84 -13.52 -3.41
CA SER A 584 8.45 -13.81 -2.01
C SER A 584 8.45 -15.27 -1.55
N SER A 585 9.32 -16.15 -2.05
CA SER A 585 9.64 -17.37 -1.28
C SER A 585 10.42 -16.97 -0.01
N LEU A 586 9.71 -16.86 1.12
CA LEU A 586 10.24 -16.79 2.48
C LEU A 586 10.91 -18.11 2.91
N ASP A 587 11.64 -18.77 2.01
CA ASP A 587 12.42 -19.96 2.38
C ASP A 587 13.90 -19.56 2.35
N PRO A 588 14.42 -19.00 3.46
CA PRO A 588 15.86 -18.96 3.66
C PRO A 588 16.27 -20.41 3.93
N GLN A 589 16.81 -21.08 2.91
CA GLN A 589 17.69 -22.21 3.20
C GLN A 589 18.87 -21.74 4.05
#